data_AF-A0A962X7Q7-F1
#
_entry.id   AF-A0A962X7Q7-F1
#
_cell.length_a   1.000
_cell.length_b   1.000
_cell.length_c   1.000
_cell.angle_alpha   90.00
_cell.angle_beta   90.00
_cell.angle_gamma   90.00
#
_symmetry.space_group_name_H-M   'P 1'
#
loop_
_entity.id
_entity.type
_entity.pdbx_description
1 polymer ?
#
loop_
_entity_poly.entity_id
_entity_poly.type
_entity_poly.pdbx_seq_one_letter_code
_entity_poly.pdbx_strand_id
1 'polypeptide(L)'
;DQGFTVFLMSWINPDEKMAEKGFEDYLKDGPLAALDAIEQATGESEVNALGYCLGGTLLGITNAYLAAKGTPRINSGTHLTTMLDFSQPGELEVFIEEEQIASLEKRMAVKGYLDGSEMATTFSMLRANDLMWSFFINNYLLGKDPFPFDLLYWNSDSTRMPAKMHSFYLRNFYQHNRLKDPGGISLLGTPIDLTQIKVPTYFLSAIEDHISPWKSNYAGTLMLGGPVRFVLSGSGHIAGPINPPAANKYFYWTNTKQHVADPDEWLKEAKQTEGSWWPDWYKWLSKNSGEKVPARVPGTGKLPVIEDGPGSYVKLRLAK
;
A
#
# COMPACT_ATOMS: atom_id res chain seq x y z
N ASP A 1 4.21 -18.52 -11.33
CA ASP A 1 5.30 -19.38 -10.83
C ASP A 1 4.99 -20.11 -9.52
N GLN A 2 4.64 -19.40 -8.45
CA GLN A 2 4.45 -20.03 -7.12
C GLN A 2 3.09 -20.72 -6.90
N GLY A 3 2.24 -20.81 -7.94
CA GLY A 3 0.97 -21.55 -7.90
C GLY A 3 -0.25 -20.77 -7.37
N PHE A 4 -0.18 -19.44 -7.24
CA PHE A 4 -1.33 -18.61 -6.87
C PHE A 4 -2.13 -18.17 -8.10
N THR A 5 -3.46 -18.12 -7.95
CA THR A 5 -4.30 -17.30 -8.83
C THR A 5 -4.17 -15.85 -8.38
N VAL A 6 -3.71 -14.96 -9.26
CA VAL A 6 -3.47 -13.55 -8.92
C VAL A 6 -4.44 -12.67 -9.68
N PHE A 7 -5.20 -11.87 -8.93
CA PHE A 7 -5.96 -10.73 -9.44
C PHE A 7 -5.26 -9.45 -9.01
N LEU A 8 -5.27 -8.43 -9.87
CA LEU A 8 -4.63 -7.14 -9.62
C LEU A 8 -5.58 -6.01 -10.02
N MET A 9 -5.76 -5.04 -9.13
CA MET A 9 -6.54 -3.84 -9.42
C MET A 9 -5.67 -2.83 -10.17
N SER A 10 -6.07 -2.47 -11.39
CA SER A 10 -5.48 -1.39 -12.16
C SER A 10 -6.35 -0.15 -12.01
N TRP A 11 -5.84 0.86 -11.31
CA TRP A 11 -6.57 2.11 -11.07
C TRP A 11 -6.60 2.98 -12.32
N ILE A 12 -7.76 3.57 -12.60
CA ILE A 12 -7.89 4.59 -13.64
C ILE A 12 -7.19 5.88 -13.20
N ASN A 13 -6.51 6.55 -14.12
CA ASN A 13 -5.98 7.89 -13.91
C ASN A 13 -7.15 8.90 -14.09
N PRO A 14 -7.59 9.59 -13.03
CA PRO A 14 -8.82 10.37 -13.06
C PRO A 14 -8.70 11.64 -13.92
N ASP A 15 -9.83 12.04 -14.50
CA ASP A 15 -10.01 13.33 -15.17
C ASP A 15 -11.00 14.22 -14.41
N GLU A 16 -11.35 15.38 -14.96
CA GLU A 16 -12.28 16.35 -14.35
C GLU A 16 -13.65 15.73 -14.04
N LYS A 17 -14.07 14.69 -14.79
CA LYS A 17 -15.37 14.03 -14.58
C LYS A 17 -15.39 13.18 -13.32
N MET A 18 -14.23 12.84 -12.78
CA MET A 18 -14.07 12.06 -11.55
C MET A 18 -13.78 12.94 -10.33
N ALA A 19 -13.84 14.27 -10.44
CA ALA A 19 -13.49 15.19 -9.36
C ALA A 19 -14.23 14.93 -8.04
N GLU A 20 -15.50 14.53 -8.15
CA GLU A 20 -16.39 14.25 -7.02
C GLU A 20 -16.21 12.85 -6.42
N LYS A 21 -15.32 12.02 -6.99
CA LYS A 21 -14.99 10.72 -6.42
C LYS A 21 -14.26 10.91 -5.09
N GLY A 22 -14.90 10.47 -4.01
CA GLY A 22 -14.36 10.51 -2.66
C GLY A 22 -13.68 9.21 -2.26
N PHE A 23 -13.11 9.17 -1.05
CA PHE A 23 -12.45 7.97 -0.54
C PHE A 23 -13.42 6.77 -0.41
N GLU A 24 -14.70 7.02 -0.14
CA GLU A 24 -15.73 5.97 -0.09
C GLU A 24 -16.04 5.36 -1.47
N ASP A 25 -15.92 6.12 -2.56
CA ASP A 25 -16.03 5.59 -3.91
C ASP A 25 -14.87 4.62 -4.21
N TYR A 26 -13.66 4.94 -3.75
CA TYR A 26 -12.51 4.03 -3.90
C TYR A 26 -12.71 2.74 -3.11
N LEU A 27 -13.34 2.78 -1.93
CA LEU A 27 -13.72 1.57 -1.18
C LEU A 27 -14.78 0.75 -1.93
N LYS A 28 -15.84 1.42 -2.41
CA LYS A 28 -16.97 0.76 -3.07
C LYS A 28 -16.60 0.19 -4.44
N ASP A 29 -16.08 1.04 -5.32
CA ASP A 29 -15.83 0.72 -6.73
C ASP A 29 -14.45 0.05 -6.93
N GLY A 30 -13.60 0.05 -5.89
CA GLY A 30 -12.31 -0.63 -5.87
C GLY A 30 -12.39 -2.04 -5.26
N PRO A 31 -11.96 -2.24 -4.01
CA PRO A 31 -11.80 -3.57 -3.43
C PRO A 31 -13.13 -4.31 -3.22
N LEU A 32 -14.24 -3.62 -2.89
CA LEU A 32 -15.53 -4.31 -2.75
C LEU A 32 -16.02 -4.86 -4.10
N ALA A 33 -15.99 -4.04 -5.16
CA ALA A 33 -16.30 -4.49 -6.51
C ALA A 33 -15.34 -5.58 -7.01
N ALA A 34 -14.04 -5.49 -6.67
CA ALA A 34 -13.06 -6.51 -7.03
C ALA A 34 -13.34 -7.85 -6.34
N LEU A 35 -13.78 -7.86 -5.07
CA LEU A 35 -14.18 -9.08 -4.37
C LEU A 35 -15.37 -9.75 -5.04
N ASP A 36 -16.38 -8.97 -5.42
CA ASP A 36 -17.55 -9.46 -6.15
C ASP A 36 -17.15 -10.06 -7.51
N ALA A 37 -16.23 -9.40 -8.22
CA ALA A 37 -15.71 -9.89 -9.50
C ALA A 37 -14.89 -11.19 -9.35
N ILE A 38 -14.06 -11.30 -8.32
CA ILE A 38 -13.27 -12.50 -8.04
C ILE A 38 -14.17 -13.70 -7.73
N GLU A 39 -15.22 -13.50 -6.94
CA GLU A 39 -16.20 -14.54 -6.65
C GLU A 39 -16.95 -14.98 -7.91
N GLN A 40 -17.32 -14.04 -8.78
CA GLN A 40 -17.92 -14.37 -10.08
C GLN A 40 -16.97 -15.14 -11.01
N ALA A 41 -15.68 -14.83 -10.97
CA ALA A 41 -14.66 -15.47 -11.81
C ALA A 41 -14.27 -16.86 -11.30
N THR A 42 -14.23 -17.06 -9.97
CA THR A 42 -13.60 -18.23 -9.36
C THR A 42 -14.55 -19.11 -8.55
N GLY A 43 -15.68 -18.56 -8.09
CA GLY A 43 -16.57 -19.19 -7.11
C GLY A 43 -16.10 -19.06 -5.65
N GLU A 44 -14.92 -18.50 -5.40
CA GLU A 44 -14.38 -18.34 -4.04
C GLU A 44 -14.96 -17.09 -3.38
N SER A 45 -15.56 -17.26 -2.19
CA SER A 45 -16.08 -16.15 -1.40
C SER A 45 -15.00 -15.44 -0.58
N GLU A 46 -13.84 -16.05 -0.37
CA GLU A 46 -12.76 -15.46 0.43
C GLU A 46 -11.46 -15.36 -0.36
N VAL A 47 -10.68 -14.31 -0.09
CA VAL A 47 -9.38 -14.09 -0.75
C VAL A 47 -8.28 -13.78 0.28
N ASN A 48 -7.05 -14.07 -0.10
CA ASN A 48 -5.90 -13.42 0.52
C ASN A 48 -5.64 -12.12 -0.24
N ALA A 49 -5.52 -11.00 0.49
CA ALA A 49 -5.36 -9.68 -0.11
C ALA A 49 -4.01 -9.06 0.24
N LEU A 50 -3.48 -8.29 -0.71
CA LEU A 50 -2.25 -7.54 -0.55
C LEU A 50 -2.51 -6.08 -0.94
N GLY A 51 -2.06 -5.16 -0.09
CA GLY A 51 -2.05 -3.73 -0.37
C GLY A 51 -0.64 -3.16 -0.19
N TYR A 52 -0.29 -2.21 -1.05
CA TYR A 52 1.01 -1.53 -1.06
C TYR A 52 0.79 -0.03 -0.89
N CYS A 53 1.55 0.61 0.00
CA CYS A 53 1.44 2.05 0.29
C CYS A 53 -0.02 2.42 0.65
N LEU A 54 -0.59 3.46 0.03
CA LEU A 54 -1.99 3.86 0.18
C LEU A 54 -2.99 2.71 -0.08
N GLY A 55 -2.66 1.80 -1.00
CA GLY A 55 -3.47 0.61 -1.25
C GLY A 55 -3.55 -0.32 -0.04
N GLY A 56 -2.50 -0.35 0.80
CA GLY A 56 -2.51 -1.05 2.08
C GLY A 56 -3.39 -0.36 3.12
N THR A 57 -3.41 0.97 3.15
CA THR A 57 -4.33 1.73 4.02
C THR A 57 -5.78 1.43 3.63
N LEU A 58 -6.07 1.44 2.32
CA LEU A 58 -7.38 1.07 1.80
C LEU A 58 -7.74 -0.40 2.10
N LEU A 59 -6.79 -1.33 2.05
CA LEU A 59 -7.00 -2.72 2.45
C LEU A 59 -7.38 -2.83 3.93
N GLY A 60 -6.68 -2.12 4.83
CA GLY A 60 -7.00 -2.10 6.26
C GLY A 60 -8.42 -1.59 6.50
N ILE A 61 -8.78 -0.47 5.86
CA ILE A 61 -10.14 0.09 5.89
C ILE A 61 -11.17 -0.90 5.35
N THR A 62 -10.88 -1.57 4.23
CA THR A 62 -11.78 -2.55 3.62
C THR A 62 -12.05 -3.71 4.57
N ASN A 63 -11.01 -4.24 5.21
CA ASN A 63 -11.13 -5.35 6.13
C ASN A 63 -11.95 -4.96 7.38
N ALA A 64 -11.66 -3.80 7.96
CA ALA A 64 -12.45 -3.24 9.07
C ALA A 64 -13.92 -2.99 8.68
N TYR A 65 -14.17 -2.45 7.49
CA TYR A 65 -15.51 -2.25 6.95
C TYR A 65 -16.28 -3.58 6.83
N LEU A 66 -15.68 -4.60 6.22
CA LEU A 66 -16.28 -5.92 6.06
C LEU A 66 -16.55 -6.60 7.40
N ALA A 67 -15.63 -6.45 8.37
CA ALA A 67 -15.81 -6.94 9.73
C ALA A 67 -17.00 -6.26 10.43
N ALA A 68 -17.12 -4.93 10.31
CA ALA A 68 -18.24 -4.17 10.87
C ALA A 68 -19.58 -4.53 10.22
N LYS A 69 -19.59 -4.88 8.93
CA LYS A 69 -20.78 -5.39 8.22
C LYS A 69 -21.14 -6.84 8.55
N GLY A 70 -20.26 -7.59 9.22
CA GLY A 70 -20.46 -9.02 9.47
C GLY A 70 -20.34 -9.88 8.22
N THR A 71 -19.66 -9.39 7.19
CA THR A 71 -19.44 -10.08 5.91
C THR A 71 -17.94 -10.20 5.64
N PRO A 72 -17.18 -10.96 6.42
CA PRO A 72 -15.74 -11.13 6.17
C PRO A 72 -15.52 -11.80 4.82
N ARG A 73 -14.61 -11.24 4.02
CA ARG A 73 -14.23 -11.74 2.67
C ARG A 73 -12.72 -11.86 2.47
N ILE A 74 -11.95 -11.37 3.46
CA ILE A 74 -10.49 -11.37 3.44
C ILE A 74 -10.02 -12.41 4.44
N ASN A 75 -9.43 -13.51 3.98
CA ASN A 75 -8.94 -14.59 4.84
C ASN A 75 -7.57 -14.26 5.46
N SER A 76 -6.72 -13.52 4.75
CA SER A 76 -5.49 -12.95 5.30
C SER A 76 -5.11 -11.65 4.57
N GLY A 77 -4.46 -10.73 5.27
CA GLY A 77 -4.02 -9.44 4.74
C GLY A 77 -2.50 -9.33 4.66
N THR A 78 -1.97 -8.74 3.60
CA THR A 78 -0.56 -8.36 3.48
C THR A 78 -0.45 -6.86 3.24
N HIS A 79 0.27 -6.15 4.10
CA HIS A 79 0.54 -4.72 3.98
C HIS A 79 2.01 -4.52 3.67
N LEU A 80 2.32 -3.86 2.56
CA LEU A 80 3.68 -3.51 2.16
C LEU A 80 3.85 -1.99 2.32
N THR A 81 4.83 -1.57 3.12
CA THR A 81 5.19 -0.16 3.39
C THR A 81 3.96 0.74 3.55
N THR A 82 3.11 0.38 4.50
CA THR A 82 1.78 0.95 4.68
C THR A 82 1.66 1.61 6.05
N MET A 83 1.10 2.82 6.08
CA MET A 83 0.67 3.46 7.32
C MET A 83 -0.80 3.18 7.62
N LEU A 84 -1.07 2.80 8.86
CA LEU A 84 -2.40 2.76 9.47
C LEU A 84 -2.50 3.76 10.64
N ASP A 85 -1.37 4.02 11.30
CA ASP A 85 -1.16 5.12 12.23
C ASP A 85 -0.25 6.16 11.56
N PHE A 86 -0.74 7.40 11.45
CA PHE A 86 -0.06 8.53 10.83
C PHE A 86 0.52 9.50 11.87
N SER A 87 0.75 9.07 13.12
CA SER A 87 1.28 9.93 14.19
C SER A 87 2.70 10.43 13.91
N GLN A 88 3.46 9.72 13.08
CA GLN A 88 4.82 10.08 12.68
C GLN A 88 4.98 9.84 11.17
N PRO A 89 4.37 10.66 10.29
CA PRO A 89 4.30 10.35 8.87
C PRO A 89 5.62 10.57 8.12
N GLY A 90 6.69 10.93 8.82
CA GLY A 90 8.02 11.15 8.26
C GLY A 90 8.13 12.54 7.63
N GLU A 91 8.93 12.66 6.58
CA GLU A 91 9.24 13.94 5.94
C GLU A 91 8.01 14.64 5.34
N LEU A 92 6.90 13.93 5.14
CA LEU A 92 5.63 14.51 4.70
C LEU A 92 4.97 15.42 5.75
N GLU A 93 5.36 15.32 7.02
CA GLU A 93 4.80 16.13 8.11
C GLU A 93 4.94 17.64 7.88
N VAL A 94 5.98 18.08 7.16
CA VAL A 94 6.22 19.50 6.90
C VAL A 94 5.32 20.10 5.81
N PHE A 95 4.53 19.26 5.12
CA PHE A 95 3.68 19.65 3.99
C PHE A 95 2.17 19.56 4.28
N ILE A 96 1.79 19.28 5.53
CA ILE A 96 0.41 18.97 5.94
C ILE A 96 -0.17 19.99 6.93
N GLU A 97 0.40 21.20 6.99
CA GLU A 97 -0.14 22.31 7.77
C GLU A 97 -1.46 22.83 7.20
N GLU A 98 -2.30 23.43 8.04
CA GLU A 98 -3.64 23.90 7.68
C GLU A 98 -3.63 24.82 6.44
N GLU A 99 -2.71 25.79 6.43
CA GLU A 99 -2.59 26.76 5.34
C GLU A 99 -2.15 26.11 4.03
N GLN A 100 -1.26 25.10 4.11
CA GLN A 100 -0.77 24.36 2.95
C GLN A 100 -1.87 23.51 2.34
N ILE A 101 -2.63 22.77 3.17
CA ILE A 101 -3.74 21.95 2.69
C ILE A 101 -4.85 22.84 2.13
N ALA A 102 -5.23 23.93 2.81
CA ALA A 102 -6.26 24.85 2.32
C ALA A 102 -5.86 25.51 0.98
N SER A 103 -4.58 25.85 0.81
CA SER A 103 -4.05 26.37 -0.46
C SER A 103 -4.09 25.32 -1.57
N LEU A 104 -3.76 24.07 -1.26
CA LEU A 104 -3.86 22.94 -2.18
C LEU A 104 -5.31 22.66 -2.59
N GLU A 105 -6.23 22.65 -1.63
CA GLU A 105 -7.67 22.46 -1.87
C GLU A 105 -8.22 23.54 -2.80
N LYS A 106 -7.82 24.81 -2.64
CA LYS A 106 -8.20 25.89 -3.56
C LYS A 106 -7.73 25.62 -4.99
N ARG A 107 -6.50 25.12 -5.18
CA ARG A 107 -5.99 24.77 -6.52
C ARG A 107 -6.73 23.57 -7.11
N MET A 108 -6.94 22.52 -6.32
CA MET A 108 -7.68 21.33 -6.74
C MET A 108 -9.14 21.65 -7.07
N ALA A 109 -9.77 22.61 -6.38
CA ALA A 109 -11.14 23.03 -6.66
C ALA A 109 -11.31 23.65 -8.07
N VAL A 110 -10.25 24.22 -8.66
CA VAL A 110 -10.29 24.75 -10.03
C VAL A 110 -10.24 23.63 -11.07
N LYS A 111 -9.41 22.60 -10.85
CA LYS A 111 -9.19 21.50 -11.82
C LYS A 111 -10.06 20.27 -11.57
N GLY A 112 -10.60 20.11 -10.37
CA GLY A 112 -11.28 18.90 -9.90
C GLY A 112 -10.34 17.78 -9.41
N TYR A 113 -9.03 17.91 -9.60
CA TYR A 113 -8.04 16.90 -9.21
C TYR A 113 -6.69 17.53 -8.85
N LEU A 114 -5.84 16.77 -8.16
CA LEU A 114 -4.41 17.03 -8.03
C LEU A 114 -3.69 16.65 -9.32
N ASP A 115 -2.92 17.58 -9.89
CA ASP A 115 -2.13 17.33 -11.09
C ASP A 115 -0.97 16.38 -10.79
N GLY A 116 -0.69 15.43 -11.68
CA GLY A 116 0.41 14.48 -11.50
C GLY A 116 1.76 15.17 -11.32
N SER A 117 1.97 16.34 -11.96
CA SER A 117 3.18 17.14 -11.82
C SER A 117 3.37 17.72 -10.41
N GLU A 118 2.29 18.09 -9.72
CA GLU A 118 2.35 18.61 -8.35
C GLU A 118 2.72 17.49 -7.37
N MET A 119 2.15 16.29 -7.57
CA MET A 119 2.52 15.12 -6.78
C MET A 119 3.96 14.70 -7.01
N ALA A 120 4.39 14.66 -8.28
CA ALA A 120 5.77 14.39 -8.64
C ALA A 120 6.73 15.39 -7.99
N THR A 121 6.36 16.68 -7.93
CA THR A 121 7.17 17.73 -7.28
C THR A 121 7.30 17.48 -5.78
N THR A 122 6.22 17.16 -5.07
CA THR A 122 6.27 16.82 -3.64
C THR A 122 7.15 15.60 -3.38
N PHE A 123 6.96 14.51 -4.12
CA PHE A 123 7.81 13.33 -3.99
C PHE A 123 9.26 13.59 -4.41
N SER A 124 9.52 14.43 -5.42
CA SER A 124 10.86 14.85 -5.79
C SER A 124 11.52 15.73 -4.73
N MET A 125 10.77 16.55 -3.98
CA MET A 125 11.29 17.33 -2.86
C MET A 125 11.69 16.43 -1.68
N LEU A 126 10.86 15.43 -1.35
CA LEU A 126 11.19 14.40 -0.34
C LEU A 126 12.41 13.57 -0.80
N ARG A 127 12.43 13.20 -2.08
CA ARG A 127 13.55 12.48 -2.68
C ARG A 127 14.77 13.34 -3.00
N ALA A 128 14.74 14.67 -2.84
CA ALA A 128 15.89 15.51 -3.21
C ALA A 128 17.13 15.15 -2.37
N ASN A 129 16.92 14.68 -1.13
CA ASN A 129 17.97 14.09 -0.31
C ASN A 129 18.42 12.72 -0.84
N ASP A 130 17.52 11.86 -1.30
CA ASP A 130 17.85 10.50 -1.73
C ASP A 130 18.43 10.39 -3.16
N LEU A 131 17.89 11.12 -4.13
CA LEU A 131 18.36 11.07 -5.52
C LEU A 131 19.71 11.75 -5.71
N MET A 132 20.03 12.76 -4.91
CA MET A 132 21.33 13.43 -4.96
C MET A 132 22.32 12.77 -3.99
N TRP A 133 21.95 12.56 -2.73
CA TRP A 133 22.89 12.15 -1.69
C TRP A 133 23.07 10.63 -1.61
N SER A 134 22.02 9.83 -1.78
CA SER A 134 22.15 8.36 -1.84
C SER A 134 22.81 7.91 -3.14
N PHE A 135 22.65 8.64 -4.26
CA PHE A 135 23.46 8.46 -5.48
C PHE A 135 24.93 8.85 -5.26
N PHE A 136 25.20 10.00 -4.64
CA PHE A 136 26.58 10.44 -4.38
C PHE A 136 27.31 9.51 -3.38
N ILE A 137 26.64 9.09 -2.31
CA ILE A 137 27.22 8.16 -1.34
C ILE A 137 27.38 6.76 -1.94
N ASN A 138 26.34 6.18 -2.57
CA ASN A 138 26.45 4.82 -3.09
C ASN A 138 27.30 4.71 -4.35
N ASN A 139 27.22 5.65 -5.30
CA ASN A 139 27.90 5.53 -6.59
C ASN A 139 29.25 6.25 -6.61
N TYR A 140 29.34 7.45 -6.02
CA TYR A 140 30.58 8.24 -6.04
C TYR A 140 31.54 7.87 -4.90
N LEU A 141 31.04 7.61 -3.68
CA LEU A 141 31.90 7.21 -2.55
C LEU A 141 32.07 5.69 -2.39
N LEU A 142 31.03 4.88 -2.66
CA LEU A 142 31.04 3.43 -2.41
C LEU A 142 31.14 2.55 -3.67
N GLY A 143 31.12 3.14 -4.87
CA GLY A 143 31.28 2.41 -6.15
C GLY A 143 30.19 1.39 -6.47
N LYS A 144 28.98 1.58 -5.95
CA LYS A 144 27.82 0.69 -6.19
C LYS A 144 27.10 1.03 -7.50
N ASP A 145 26.36 0.05 -8.02
CA ASP A 145 25.62 0.14 -9.27
C ASP A 145 24.58 1.29 -9.27
N PRO A 146 24.34 1.93 -10.43
CA PRO A 146 23.35 3.00 -10.56
C PRO A 146 21.92 2.53 -10.29
N PHE A 147 21.07 3.48 -9.88
CA PHE A 147 19.65 3.23 -9.63
C PHE A 147 18.98 2.67 -10.90
N PRO A 148 18.18 1.59 -10.79
CA PRO A 148 17.58 0.95 -11.96
C PRO A 148 16.69 1.91 -12.79
N PHE A 149 16.87 1.93 -14.11
CA PHE A 149 16.14 2.82 -15.04
C PHE A 149 14.63 2.53 -15.09
N ASP A 150 14.21 1.30 -14.85
CA ASP A 150 12.81 0.88 -14.77
C ASP A 150 12.06 1.55 -13.60
N LEU A 151 12.70 1.69 -12.45
CA LEU A 151 12.14 2.40 -11.30
C LEU A 151 11.98 3.90 -11.57
N LEU A 152 12.93 4.49 -12.31
CA LEU A 152 12.81 5.87 -12.75
C LEU A 152 11.67 6.04 -13.76
N TYR A 153 11.49 5.10 -14.68
CA TYR A 153 10.38 5.10 -15.63
C TYR A 153 9.03 5.06 -14.91
N TRP A 154 8.84 4.10 -13.99
CA TRP A 154 7.64 4.02 -13.14
C TRP A 154 7.40 5.32 -12.37
N ASN A 155 8.44 5.89 -11.76
CA ASN A 155 8.29 7.10 -10.96
C ASN A 155 7.94 8.34 -11.81
N SER A 156 8.33 8.35 -13.09
CA SER A 156 8.01 9.43 -14.02
C SER A 156 6.57 9.36 -14.54
N ASP A 157 5.93 8.19 -14.45
CA ASP A 157 4.56 7.95 -14.91
C ASP A 157 3.54 8.31 -13.82
N SER A 158 3.32 9.62 -13.66
CA SER A 158 2.50 10.17 -12.57
C SER A 158 1.00 9.94 -12.78
N THR A 159 0.27 9.83 -11.68
CA THR A 159 -1.19 9.72 -11.65
C THR A 159 -1.83 10.93 -10.97
N ARG A 160 -3.03 11.31 -11.39
CA ARG A 160 -3.84 12.32 -10.74
C ARG A 160 -4.61 11.70 -9.58
N MET A 161 -5.09 12.55 -8.66
CA MET A 161 -6.02 12.13 -7.60
C MET A 161 -7.22 13.07 -7.55
N PRO A 162 -8.46 12.56 -7.41
CA PRO A 162 -9.63 13.42 -7.31
C PRO A 162 -9.53 14.33 -6.09
N ALA A 163 -9.97 15.58 -6.22
CA ALA A 163 -9.83 16.59 -5.18
C ALA A 163 -10.47 16.13 -3.86
N LYS A 164 -11.68 15.55 -3.94
CA LYS A 164 -12.44 15.09 -2.77
C LYS A 164 -11.75 13.93 -2.06
N MET A 165 -11.24 12.95 -2.81
CA MET A 165 -10.48 11.83 -2.23
C MET A 165 -9.18 12.32 -1.57
N HIS A 166 -8.43 13.18 -2.26
CA HIS A 166 -7.13 13.65 -1.77
C HIS A 166 -7.27 14.55 -0.53
N SER A 167 -8.21 15.48 -0.53
CA SER A 167 -8.53 16.30 0.66
C SER A 167 -8.92 15.41 1.84
N PHE A 168 -9.81 14.42 1.63
CA PHE A 168 -10.17 13.48 2.69
C PHE A 168 -8.94 12.76 3.27
N TYR A 169 -8.04 12.27 2.41
CA TYR A 169 -6.83 11.57 2.80
C TYR A 169 -5.88 12.44 3.64
N LEU A 170 -5.57 13.66 3.17
CA LEU A 170 -4.70 14.58 3.89
C LEU A 170 -5.30 15.01 5.24
N ARG A 171 -6.56 15.45 5.24
CA ARG A 171 -7.24 15.95 6.44
C ARG A 171 -7.43 14.87 7.49
N ASN A 172 -8.00 13.72 7.09
CA ASN A 172 -8.37 12.71 8.08
C ASN A 172 -7.19 11.87 8.52
N PHE A 173 -6.19 11.60 7.67
CA PHE A 173 -5.09 10.70 8.02
C PHE A 173 -3.83 11.46 8.40
N TYR A 174 -3.26 12.27 7.50
CA TYR A 174 -2.03 12.98 7.83
C TYR A 174 -2.22 14.05 8.92
N GLN A 175 -3.23 14.91 8.80
CA GLN A 175 -3.41 16.05 9.69
C GLN A 175 -4.05 15.66 11.03
N HIS A 176 -5.10 14.84 10.99
CA HIS A 176 -5.87 14.48 12.18
C HIS A 176 -5.68 13.05 12.67
N ASN A 177 -5.01 12.19 11.88
CA ASN A 177 -4.74 10.79 12.21
C ASN A 177 -5.97 10.02 12.74
N ARG A 178 -7.14 10.27 12.16
CA ARG A 178 -8.43 9.71 12.59
C ARG A 178 -8.58 8.23 12.33
N LEU A 179 -7.77 7.65 11.42
CA LEU A 179 -7.82 6.22 11.15
C LEU A 179 -7.39 5.40 12.36
N LYS A 180 -6.55 5.97 13.24
CA LYS A 180 -6.08 5.25 14.41
C LYS A 180 -7.17 5.04 15.47
N ASP A 181 -8.15 5.93 15.50
CA ASP A 181 -9.19 5.94 16.52
C ASP A 181 -10.36 5.05 16.07
N PRO A 182 -10.83 4.09 16.89
CA PRO A 182 -12.04 3.32 16.59
C PRO A 182 -13.24 4.23 16.28
N GLY A 183 -13.75 4.15 15.06
CA GLY A 183 -14.85 5.00 14.58
C GLY A 183 -14.45 6.45 14.25
N GLY A 184 -13.16 6.79 14.25
CA GLY A 184 -12.67 8.14 13.94
C GLY A 184 -12.97 8.59 12.50
N ILE A 185 -13.21 7.63 11.59
CA ILE A 185 -13.80 7.86 10.27
C ILE A 185 -15.02 6.96 10.05
N SER A 186 -15.90 7.38 9.15
CA SER A 186 -17.00 6.56 8.65
C SER A 186 -17.04 6.61 7.13
N LEU A 187 -17.17 5.45 6.49
CA LEU A 187 -17.29 5.31 5.03
C LEU A 187 -18.52 4.47 4.71
N LEU A 188 -19.30 4.88 3.70
CA LEU A 188 -20.57 4.21 3.35
C LEU A 188 -21.48 4.00 4.58
N GLY A 189 -21.53 5.02 5.45
CA GLY A 189 -22.31 5.02 6.70
C GLY A 189 -21.82 4.04 7.78
N THR A 190 -20.61 3.49 7.66
CA THR A 190 -20.06 2.49 8.58
C THR A 190 -18.82 3.03 9.29
N PRO A 191 -18.81 3.09 10.64
CA PRO A 191 -17.61 3.44 11.40
C PRO A 191 -16.49 2.43 11.15
N ILE A 192 -15.27 2.92 10.93
CA ILE A 192 -14.10 2.08 10.69
C ILE A 192 -13.35 1.86 12.00
N ASP A 193 -13.11 0.60 12.34
CA ASP A 193 -12.35 0.19 13.52
C ASP A 193 -11.36 -0.92 13.14
N LEU A 194 -10.06 -0.58 13.13
CA LEU A 194 -8.99 -1.51 12.78
C LEU A 194 -8.81 -2.63 13.80
N THR A 195 -9.25 -2.43 15.05
CA THR A 195 -9.16 -3.47 16.10
C THR A 195 -10.08 -4.65 15.80
N GLN A 196 -11.06 -4.48 14.92
CA GLN A 196 -11.97 -5.53 14.46
C GLN A 196 -11.36 -6.46 13.41
N ILE A 197 -10.17 -6.15 12.89
CA ILE A 197 -9.45 -7.00 11.96
C ILE A 197 -8.84 -8.18 12.74
N LYS A 198 -9.47 -9.35 12.67
CA LYS A 198 -9.04 -10.56 13.42
C LYS A 198 -8.24 -11.57 12.60
N VAL A 199 -8.16 -11.36 11.29
CA VAL A 199 -7.50 -12.30 10.37
C VAL A 199 -5.97 -12.19 10.44
N PRO A 200 -5.23 -13.26 10.10
CA PRO A 200 -3.78 -13.21 10.02
C PRO A 200 -3.30 -12.10 9.09
N THR A 201 -2.37 -11.29 9.58
CA THR A 201 -1.81 -10.17 8.82
C THR A 201 -0.30 -10.26 8.70
N TYR A 202 0.22 -10.08 7.49
CA TYR A 202 1.64 -9.92 7.20
C TYR A 202 1.93 -8.44 6.96
N PHE A 203 2.95 -7.91 7.61
CA PHE A 203 3.34 -6.51 7.49
C PHE A 203 4.81 -6.44 7.11
N LEU A 204 5.11 -5.84 5.96
CA LEU A 204 6.46 -5.56 5.52
C LEU A 204 6.73 -4.06 5.59
N SER A 205 7.85 -3.68 6.18
CA SER A 205 8.42 -2.34 6.05
C SER A 205 9.86 -2.40 5.58
N ALA A 206 10.42 -1.28 5.14
CA ALA A 206 11.83 -1.19 4.77
C ALA A 206 12.58 -0.24 5.71
N ILE A 207 13.79 -0.62 6.14
CA ILE A 207 14.53 0.08 7.20
C ILE A 207 14.98 1.50 6.80
N GLU A 208 15.19 1.75 5.51
CA GLU A 208 15.56 3.07 4.96
C GLU A 208 14.35 3.77 4.28
N ASP A 209 13.11 3.36 4.58
CA ASP A 209 11.91 4.00 4.04
C ASP A 209 11.66 5.36 4.72
N HIS A 210 11.87 6.46 4.00
CA HIS A 210 11.56 7.82 4.45
C HIS A 210 10.13 8.27 4.06
N ILE A 211 9.47 7.57 3.13
CA ILE A 211 8.12 7.90 2.66
C ILE A 211 7.06 7.33 3.63
N SER A 212 7.28 6.11 4.09
CA SER A 212 6.43 5.39 5.02
C SER A 212 7.31 4.78 6.11
N PRO A 213 7.76 5.59 7.10
CA PRO A 213 8.75 5.16 8.07
C PRO A 213 8.37 3.84 8.74
N TRP A 214 9.33 2.93 8.84
CA TRP A 214 9.05 1.57 9.34
C TRP A 214 8.47 1.56 10.75
N LYS A 215 8.81 2.55 11.59
CA LYS A 215 8.25 2.70 12.94
C LYS A 215 6.76 3.08 12.91
N SER A 216 6.35 3.91 11.95
CA SER A 216 4.95 4.30 11.75
C SER A 216 4.13 3.15 11.19
N ASN A 217 4.71 2.40 10.26
CA ASN A 217 4.15 1.14 9.78
C ASN A 217 4.01 0.13 10.93
N TYR A 218 5.03 0.02 11.79
CA TYR A 218 5.03 -0.87 12.95
C TYR A 218 3.95 -0.47 13.97
N ALA A 219 3.76 0.83 14.24
CA ALA A 219 2.68 1.31 15.10
C ALA A 219 1.31 0.85 14.59
N GLY A 220 1.10 0.87 13.26
CA GLY A 220 -0.09 0.32 12.62
C GLY A 220 -0.34 -1.18 12.90
N THR A 221 0.71 -1.97 13.13
CA THR A 221 0.55 -3.40 13.48
C THR A 221 -0.05 -3.62 14.86
N LEU A 222 0.24 -2.72 15.81
CA LEU A 222 -0.22 -2.82 17.19
C LEU A 222 -1.73 -2.54 17.32
N MET A 223 -2.33 -2.02 16.27
CA MET A 223 -3.75 -1.67 16.19
C MET A 223 -4.65 -2.83 15.79
N LEU A 224 -4.09 -3.83 15.10
CA LEU A 224 -4.85 -4.92 14.53
C LEU A 224 -5.22 -5.92 15.63
N GLY A 225 -6.46 -6.40 15.63
CA GLY A 225 -6.95 -7.34 16.64
C GLY A 225 -6.59 -8.81 16.39
N GLY A 226 -5.96 -9.11 15.26
CA GLY A 226 -5.55 -10.44 14.83
C GLY A 226 -4.03 -10.66 14.91
N PRO A 227 -3.54 -11.87 14.64
CA PRO A 227 -2.11 -12.16 14.71
C PRO A 227 -1.35 -11.44 13.59
N VAL A 228 -0.30 -10.71 13.94
CA VAL A 228 0.55 -9.98 13.00
C VAL A 228 1.94 -10.61 12.89
N ARG A 229 2.38 -10.86 11.67
CA ARG A 229 3.79 -11.14 11.32
C ARG A 229 4.41 -9.87 10.75
N PHE A 230 5.23 -9.18 11.55
CA PHE A 230 6.03 -8.06 11.08
C PHE A 230 7.38 -8.53 10.54
N VAL A 231 7.77 -8.00 9.38
CA VAL A 231 9.05 -8.22 8.71
C VAL A 231 9.61 -6.89 8.26
N LEU A 232 10.91 -6.72 8.45
CA LEU A 232 11.62 -5.50 8.07
C LEU A 232 12.65 -5.84 7.00
N SER A 233 12.51 -5.33 5.79
CA SER A 233 13.51 -5.51 4.73
C SER A 233 14.62 -4.46 4.84
N GLY A 234 15.78 -4.77 4.25
CA GLY A 234 16.77 -3.76 3.89
C GLY A 234 16.25 -2.79 2.81
N SER A 235 17.04 -1.75 2.54
CA SER A 235 16.78 -0.71 1.54
C SER A 235 15.54 0.16 1.84
N GLY A 236 15.12 0.97 0.85
CA GLY A 236 14.05 1.96 0.96
C GLY A 236 12.70 1.52 0.38
N HIS A 237 11.76 2.48 0.27
CA HIS A 237 10.33 2.27 -0.01
C HIS A 237 9.99 1.34 -1.19
N ILE A 238 10.81 1.34 -2.24
CA ILE A 238 10.60 0.53 -3.45
C ILE A 238 11.54 -0.67 -3.47
N ALA A 239 12.84 -0.45 -3.29
CA ALA A 239 13.86 -1.49 -3.39
C ALA A 239 13.76 -2.56 -2.28
N GLY A 240 13.18 -2.22 -1.12
CA GLY A 240 12.92 -3.18 -0.05
C GLY A 240 11.82 -4.19 -0.42
N PRO A 241 10.58 -3.74 -0.72
CA PRO A 241 9.51 -4.62 -1.18
C PRO A 241 9.82 -5.33 -2.49
N ILE A 242 10.39 -4.63 -3.48
CA ILE A 242 10.71 -5.17 -4.81
C ILE A 242 12.12 -5.75 -4.81
N ASN A 243 12.29 -6.86 -4.09
CA ASN A 243 13.55 -7.59 -4.00
C ASN A 243 13.38 -9.05 -4.46
N PRO A 244 13.47 -9.34 -5.77
CA PRO A 244 13.34 -10.71 -6.27
C PRO A 244 14.41 -11.65 -5.69
N PRO A 245 14.07 -12.87 -5.23
CA PRO A 245 15.03 -13.81 -4.65
C PRO A 245 16.24 -14.12 -5.55
N ALA A 246 16.02 -14.18 -6.86
CA ALA A 246 17.08 -14.45 -7.83
C ALA A 246 18.17 -13.36 -7.87
N ALA A 247 17.87 -12.14 -7.40
CA ALA A 247 18.85 -11.06 -7.35
C ALA A 247 19.90 -11.27 -6.25
N ASN A 248 19.61 -12.08 -5.21
CA ASN A 248 20.48 -12.31 -4.06
C ASN A 248 21.00 -11.00 -3.43
N LYS A 249 20.14 -9.98 -3.33
CA LYS A 249 20.46 -8.67 -2.75
C LYS A 249 19.78 -8.47 -1.39
N TYR A 250 20.39 -7.60 -0.59
CA TYR A 250 19.89 -7.13 0.70
C TYR A 250 19.71 -8.26 1.73
N PHE A 251 18.89 -7.98 2.74
CA PHE A 251 18.57 -8.82 3.88
C PHE A 251 17.18 -8.44 4.40
N TYR A 252 16.68 -9.20 5.36
CA TYR A 252 15.48 -8.87 6.12
C TYR A 252 15.57 -9.35 7.56
N TRP A 253 14.86 -8.70 8.47
CA TRP A 253 14.73 -9.09 9.86
C TRP A 253 13.36 -9.70 10.12
N THR A 254 13.37 -10.73 10.97
CA THR A 254 12.16 -11.33 11.54
C THR A 254 12.36 -11.52 13.03
N ASN A 255 11.28 -11.41 13.80
CA ASN A 255 11.29 -11.69 15.22
C ASN A 255 10.22 -12.74 15.56
N THR A 256 10.50 -13.57 16.55
CA THR A 256 9.56 -14.53 17.11
C THR A 256 8.63 -13.89 18.14
N LYS A 257 9.05 -12.79 18.78
CA LYS A 257 8.19 -11.98 19.63
C LYS A 257 7.26 -11.13 18.76
N GLN A 258 5.97 -11.23 19.06
CA GLN A 258 4.93 -10.43 18.43
C GLN A 258 4.44 -9.37 19.42
N HIS A 259 3.89 -8.26 18.91
CA HIS A 259 3.28 -7.20 19.72
C HIS A 259 4.22 -6.57 20.77
N VAL A 260 5.50 -6.40 20.44
CA VAL A 260 6.43 -5.60 21.26
C VAL A 260 6.02 -4.13 21.10
N ALA A 261 5.82 -3.39 22.19
CA ALA A 261 5.32 -2.02 22.11
C ALA A 261 6.34 -1.06 21.49
N ASP A 262 7.62 -1.19 21.83
CA ASP A 262 8.70 -0.39 21.27
C ASP A 262 9.27 -1.05 19.99
N PRO A 263 9.18 -0.40 18.82
CA PRO A 263 9.79 -0.91 17.59
C PRO A 263 11.31 -1.10 17.70
N ASP A 264 12.03 -0.27 18.46
CA ASP A 264 13.48 -0.40 18.62
C ASP A 264 13.83 -1.64 19.46
N GLU A 265 13.00 -2.02 20.44
CA GLU A 265 13.13 -3.29 21.15
C GLU A 265 12.86 -4.49 20.25
N TRP A 266 11.83 -4.38 19.39
CA TRP A 266 11.55 -5.40 18.38
C TRP A 266 12.78 -5.65 17.49
N LEU A 267 13.44 -4.59 17.03
CA LEU A 267 14.61 -4.69 16.15
C LEU A 267 15.83 -5.26 16.86
N LYS A 268 16.10 -4.85 18.11
CA LYS A 268 17.24 -5.36 18.90
C LYS A 268 17.26 -6.88 19.04
N GLU A 269 16.08 -7.49 19.11
CA GLU A 269 15.93 -8.95 19.25
C GLU A 269 15.63 -9.66 17.93
N ALA A 270 15.46 -8.93 16.83
CA ALA A 270 15.14 -9.51 15.55
C ALA A 270 16.36 -10.21 14.94
N LYS A 271 16.11 -11.34 14.28
CA LYS A 271 17.12 -12.08 13.54
C LYS A 271 17.20 -11.57 12.10
N GLN A 272 18.37 -11.10 11.70
CA GLN A 272 18.68 -10.80 10.30
C GLN A 272 18.87 -12.10 9.49
N THR A 273 18.33 -12.12 8.28
CA THR A 273 18.49 -13.18 7.29
C THR A 273 18.86 -12.55 5.95
N GLU A 274 19.90 -13.07 5.32
CA GLU A 274 20.36 -12.59 4.01
C GLU A 274 19.37 -12.89 2.89
N GLY A 275 19.34 -12.01 1.89
CA GLY A 275 18.53 -12.16 0.68
C GLY A 275 17.11 -11.60 0.80
N SER A 276 16.23 -12.09 -0.08
CA SER A 276 14.84 -11.62 -0.20
C SER A 276 13.94 -12.14 0.90
N TRP A 277 12.98 -11.30 1.33
CA TRP A 277 11.89 -11.67 2.23
C TRP A 277 10.77 -12.46 1.53
N TRP A 278 10.71 -12.48 0.19
CA TRP A 278 9.62 -13.15 -0.55
C TRP A 278 9.46 -14.64 -0.20
N PRO A 279 10.52 -15.44 0.03
CA PRO A 279 10.37 -16.83 0.47
C PRO A 279 9.76 -16.97 1.87
N ASP A 280 9.96 -15.98 2.74
CA ASP A 280 9.30 -15.91 4.05
C ASP A 280 7.80 -15.67 3.89
N TRP A 281 7.45 -14.66 3.09
CA TRP A 281 6.05 -14.36 2.78
C TRP A 281 5.36 -15.50 2.05
N TYR A 282 6.01 -16.17 1.09
CA TYR A 282 5.49 -17.35 0.41
C TYR A 282 5.11 -18.46 1.41
N LYS A 283 5.99 -18.77 2.37
CA LYS A 283 5.73 -19.77 3.41
C LYS A 283 4.55 -19.37 4.30
N TRP A 284 4.43 -18.09 4.62
CA TRP A 284 3.30 -17.57 5.41
C TRP A 284 1.99 -17.62 4.61
N LEU A 285 1.98 -17.09 3.39
CA LEU A 285 0.81 -17.02 2.53
C LEU A 285 0.29 -18.41 2.16
N SER A 286 1.19 -19.36 1.89
CA SER A 286 0.82 -20.75 1.57
C SER A 286 0.00 -21.40 2.68
N LYS A 287 0.26 -21.09 3.96
CA LYS A 287 -0.53 -21.60 5.09
C LYS A 287 -1.94 -21.02 5.14
N ASN A 288 -2.15 -19.84 4.54
CA ASN A 288 -3.43 -19.15 4.48
C ASN A 288 -4.15 -19.35 3.13
N SER A 289 -3.67 -20.22 2.24
CA SER A 289 -4.17 -20.32 0.85
C SER A 289 -4.93 -21.61 0.51
N GLY A 290 -5.21 -22.45 1.52
CA GLY A 290 -5.95 -23.69 1.33
C GLY A 290 -5.22 -24.72 0.45
N GLU A 291 -5.99 -25.66 -0.11
CA GLU A 291 -5.48 -26.72 -0.97
C GLU A 291 -5.18 -26.22 -2.39
N LYS A 292 -4.29 -26.94 -3.10
CA LYS A 292 -4.02 -26.65 -4.51
C LYS A 292 -5.18 -27.11 -5.38
N VAL A 293 -5.55 -26.26 -6.32
CA VAL A 293 -6.56 -26.56 -7.35
C VAL A 293 -5.91 -26.52 -8.74
N PRO A 294 -6.54 -27.12 -9.77
CA PRO A 294 -6.14 -26.92 -11.15
C PRO A 294 -6.05 -25.43 -11.50
N ALA A 295 -5.07 -25.06 -12.33
CA ALA A 295 -4.85 -23.67 -12.71
C ALA A 295 -6.12 -23.09 -13.37
N ARG A 296 -6.57 -21.94 -12.88
CA ARG A 296 -7.71 -21.23 -13.43
C ARG A 296 -7.33 -20.54 -14.73
N VAL A 297 -8.26 -20.50 -15.69
CA VAL A 297 -8.08 -19.85 -16.99
C VAL A 297 -8.98 -18.61 -17.02
N PRO A 298 -8.45 -17.40 -17.27
CA PRO A 298 -9.27 -16.20 -17.40
C PRO A 298 -10.38 -16.40 -18.44
N GLY A 299 -11.60 -15.97 -18.12
CA GLY A 299 -12.76 -16.08 -19.01
C GLY A 299 -13.60 -17.34 -18.88
N THR A 300 -13.18 -18.35 -18.10
CA THR A 300 -13.98 -19.59 -17.94
C THR A 300 -15.09 -19.49 -16.88
N GLY A 301 -15.03 -18.46 -16.01
CA GLY A 301 -16.08 -18.14 -15.03
C GLY A 301 -17.21 -17.30 -15.63
N LYS A 302 -17.90 -16.53 -14.78
CA LYS A 302 -19.00 -15.65 -15.23
C LYS A 302 -18.53 -14.35 -15.90
N LEU A 303 -17.24 -14.04 -15.81
CA LEU A 303 -16.66 -12.82 -16.37
C LEU A 303 -15.91 -13.12 -17.68
N PRO A 304 -16.31 -12.54 -18.82
CA PRO A 304 -15.57 -12.67 -20.06
C PRO A 304 -14.26 -11.87 -20.00
N VAL A 305 -13.26 -12.30 -20.78
CA VAL A 305 -12.04 -11.52 -20.99
C VAL A 305 -12.37 -10.29 -21.84
N ILE A 306 -11.93 -9.11 -21.40
CA ILE A 306 -12.16 -7.83 -22.09
C ILE A 306 -10.99 -7.52 -23.04
N GLU A 307 -9.77 -7.55 -22.52
CA GLU A 307 -8.53 -7.29 -23.25
C GLU A 307 -7.33 -7.98 -22.57
N ASP A 308 -6.23 -8.12 -23.31
CA ASP A 308 -4.98 -8.64 -22.75
C ASP A 308 -4.34 -7.65 -21.76
N GLY A 309 -3.67 -8.19 -20.74
CA GLY A 309 -2.83 -7.42 -19.84
C GLY A 309 -1.75 -6.63 -20.61
N PRO A 310 -1.39 -5.40 -20.20
CA PRO A 310 -1.70 -4.80 -18.89
C PRO A 310 -2.99 -3.95 -18.86
N GLY A 311 -3.84 -4.03 -19.89
CA GLY A 311 -5.09 -3.27 -19.98
C GLY A 311 -4.92 -1.81 -20.42
N SER A 312 -6.04 -1.12 -20.62
CA SER A 312 -6.14 0.23 -21.17
C SER A 312 -5.91 1.32 -20.12
N TYR A 313 -6.34 1.12 -18.87
CA TYR A 313 -6.23 2.13 -17.81
C TYR A 313 -4.78 2.52 -17.51
N VAL A 314 -3.89 1.54 -17.35
CA VAL A 314 -2.46 1.79 -17.11
C VAL A 314 -1.73 2.36 -18.32
N LYS A 315 -2.30 2.27 -19.52
CA LYS A 315 -1.72 2.84 -20.75
C LYS A 315 -2.13 4.30 -20.96
N LEU A 316 -3.04 4.83 -20.14
CA LEU A 316 -3.52 6.21 -20.26
C LEU A 316 -2.39 7.18 -19.90
N ARG A 317 -2.02 8.03 -20.85
CA ARG A 317 -0.99 9.06 -20.66
C ARG A 317 -1.61 10.39 -20.30
N LEU A 318 -1.03 11.07 -19.31
CA LEU A 318 -1.35 12.46 -19.03
C LEU A 318 -0.93 13.32 -20.23
N ALA A 319 -1.86 14.13 -20.76
CA ALA A 319 -1.53 15.13 -21.76
C ALA A 319 -0.54 16.14 -21.14
N LYS A 320 0.52 16.46 -21.88
CA LYS A 320 1.52 17.47 -21.49
C LYS A 320 0.93 18.87 -21.52
#